data_AF-A0A1B6EL75-F1
#
_entry.id   AF-A0A1B6EL75-F1
#
_cell.length_a   1.000
_cell.length_b   1.000
_cell.length_c   1.000
_cell.angle_alpha   90.00
_cell.angle_beta   90.00
_cell.angle_gamma   90.00
#
_symmetry.space_group_name_H-M   'P 1'
#
loop_
_entity.id
_entity.type
_entity.pdbx_description
1 polymer ?
#
loop_
_entity_poly.entity_id
_entity_poly.type
_entity_poly.pdbx_seq_one_letter_code
_entity_poly.pdbx_strand_id
1 'polypeptide(L)'
;HYITTDNLTLPSGSLVAGVDLEVWNSSAVKKSIDNTITGNIVFKGDFDSSSGIRVEGLVNGIRFDKDHVMLRNSSQQVTGLKTFSTSAKLDINKLQVRGYFNDINITDFYRQQVINEGNITL
;
A
#
# COMPACT_ATOMS: atom_id res chain seq x y z
N HIS A 1 37.63 41.83 13.48
CA HIS A 1 36.64 42.55 14.31
C HIS A 1 35.40 41.69 14.35
N TYR A 2 35.02 41.18 15.51
CA TYR A 2 33.78 40.41 15.68
C TYR A 2 32.78 41.30 16.39
N ILE A 3 31.55 41.32 15.89
CA ILE A 3 30.42 41.97 16.55
C ILE A 3 29.56 40.84 17.11
N THR A 4 29.28 40.89 18.40
CA THR A 4 28.37 39.95 19.08
C THR A 4 27.15 40.72 19.58
N THR A 5 25.97 40.19 19.30
CA THR A 5 24.67 40.72 19.74
C THR A 5 23.74 39.54 20.01
N ASP A 6 22.83 39.67 20.97
CA ASP A 6 21.82 38.63 21.25
C ASP A 6 20.81 38.50 20.11
N ASN A 7 20.48 39.64 19.47
CA ASN A 7 19.55 39.70 18.37
C ASN A 7 20.13 40.55 17.23
N LEU A 8 19.97 40.06 16.01
CA LEU A 8 20.35 40.77 14.79
C LEU A 8 19.07 41.07 14.01
N THR A 9 18.73 42.36 13.89
CA THR A 9 17.61 42.81 13.07
C THR A 9 18.15 43.32 11.74
N LEU A 10 17.66 42.75 10.64
CA LEU A 10 18.04 43.14 9.28
C LEU A 10 16.82 43.72 8.54
N PRO A 11 16.97 44.80 7.76
CA PRO A 11 15.93 45.24 6.83
C PRO A 11 15.54 44.12 5.83
N SER A 12 14.30 44.12 5.35
CA SER A 12 13.86 43.19 4.29
C SER A 12 14.76 43.30 3.04
N GLY A 13 15.03 42.17 2.39
CA GLY A 13 15.97 42.07 1.28
C GLY A 13 17.46 42.09 1.66
N SER A 14 17.80 42.15 2.95
CA SER A 14 19.20 42.03 3.38
C SER A 14 19.76 40.65 3.09
N LEU A 15 20.98 40.60 2.56
CA LEU A 15 21.68 39.35 2.26
C LEU A 15 22.60 38.96 3.41
N VAL A 16 22.53 37.70 3.84
CA VAL A 16 23.50 37.08 4.74
C VAL A 16 24.28 36.04 3.96
N ALA A 17 25.59 36.26 3.79
CA ALA A 17 26.44 35.43 2.94
C ALA A 17 25.88 35.25 1.50
N GLY A 18 25.29 36.32 0.95
CA GLY A 18 24.68 36.30 -0.39
C GLY A 18 23.29 35.67 -0.46
N VAL A 19 22.72 35.24 0.66
CA VAL A 19 21.39 34.62 0.74
C VAL A 19 20.39 35.62 1.31
N ASP A 20 19.28 35.81 0.60
CA ASP A 20 18.10 36.49 1.14
C ASP A 20 17.35 35.53 2.07
N LEU A 21 17.35 35.85 3.37
CA LEU A 21 16.74 34.98 4.38
C LEU A 21 15.21 34.94 4.30
N GLU A 22 14.56 35.97 3.75
CA GLU A 22 13.11 36.04 3.58
C GLU A 22 12.68 35.11 2.44
N VAL A 23 13.39 35.17 1.31
CA VAL A 23 13.20 34.25 0.18
C VAL A 23 13.51 32.81 0.59
N TRP A 24 14.61 32.59 1.32
CA TRP A 24 14.95 31.26 1.82
C TRP A 24 13.87 30.71 2.76
N ASN A 25 13.41 31.51 3.72
CA ASN A 25 12.38 31.08 4.66
C ASN A 25 11.01 30.84 4.00
N SER A 26 10.68 31.56 2.93
CA SER A 26 9.41 31.37 2.21
C SER A 26 9.42 30.21 1.21
N SER A 27 10.59 29.83 0.69
CA SER A 27 10.75 28.74 -0.28
C SER A 27 11.19 27.40 0.33
N ALA A 28 11.68 27.40 1.56
CA ALA A 28 12.10 26.19 2.25
C ALA A 28 10.92 25.26 2.59
N VAL A 29 11.12 23.96 2.42
CA VAL A 29 10.24 22.92 2.98
C VAL A 29 10.50 22.82 4.49
N LYS A 30 9.46 23.05 5.30
CA LYS A 30 9.58 23.16 6.75
C LYS A 30 9.07 21.92 7.46
N LYS A 31 9.73 21.49 8.53
CA LYS A 31 9.39 20.24 9.23
C LYS A 31 8.07 20.25 10.01
N SER A 32 7.65 21.40 10.52
CA SER A 32 6.58 21.49 11.53
C SER A 32 5.29 22.13 11.01
N ILE A 33 5.15 22.25 9.70
CA ILE A 33 3.94 22.77 9.05
C ILE A 33 3.59 21.92 7.84
N ASP A 34 2.36 22.03 7.38
CA ASP A 34 1.96 21.46 6.10
C ASP A 34 2.66 22.22 4.96
N ASN A 35 3.24 21.47 4.03
CA ASN A 35 3.91 22.03 2.86
C ASN A 35 3.19 21.55 1.60
N THR A 36 2.98 22.46 0.66
CA THR A 36 2.62 22.12 -0.71
C THR A 36 3.87 22.15 -1.57
N ILE A 37 4.33 20.97 -2.00
CA ILE A 37 5.49 20.85 -2.90
C ILE A 37 4.96 20.56 -4.29
N THR A 38 5.42 21.31 -5.28
CA THR A 38 5.01 21.17 -6.68
C THR A 38 6.20 20.79 -7.57
N GLY A 39 5.93 20.15 -8.71
CA GLY A 39 6.93 19.68 -9.66
C GLY A 39 7.28 18.20 -9.53
N ASN A 40 8.27 17.76 -10.33
CA ASN A 40 8.73 16.37 -10.34
C ASN A 40 9.74 16.15 -9.21
N ILE A 41 9.33 15.43 -8.17
CA ILE A 41 10.16 15.15 -6.99
C ILE A 41 10.72 13.73 -7.08
N VAL A 42 12.03 13.60 -6.85
CA VAL A 42 12.74 12.31 -6.78
C VAL A 42 13.42 12.19 -5.43
N PHE A 43 13.03 11.20 -4.64
CA PHE A 43 13.72 10.83 -3.41
C PHE A 43 14.87 9.87 -3.77
N LYS A 44 16.12 10.30 -3.56
CA LYS A 44 17.32 9.52 -3.91
C LYS A 44 17.75 8.51 -2.83
N GLY A 45 17.15 8.59 -1.65
CA GLY A 45 17.43 7.69 -0.53
C GLY A 45 16.16 7.06 0.00
N ASP A 46 16.26 6.45 1.17
CA ASP A 46 15.13 5.81 1.83
C ASP A 46 14.01 6.81 2.11
N PHE A 47 12.78 6.37 1.85
CA PHE A 47 11.56 7.13 2.07
C PHE A 47 10.67 6.36 3.04
N ASP A 48 10.43 6.94 4.22
CA ASP A 48 9.50 6.38 5.21
C ASP A 48 8.12 7.03 5.03
N SER A 49 7.14 6.17 4.74
CA SER A 49 5.73 6.54 4.61
C SER A 49 4.85 5.74 5.56
N SER A 50 5.36 5.38 6.74
CA SER A 50 4.66 4.60 7.75
C SER A 50 3.32 5.21 8.19
N SER A 51 3.18 6.54 8.11
CA SER A 51 1.90 7.25 8.36
C SER A 51 0.90 7.18 7.19
N GLY A 52 1.24 6.50 6.10
CA GLY A 52 0.38 6.31 4.94
C GLY A 52 0.68 7.30 3.79
N ILE A 53 0.22 6.93 2.59
CA ILE A 53 0.30 7.74 1.38
C ILE A 53 -1.10 7.81 0.78
N ARG A 54 -1.52 9.02 0.43
CA ARG A 54 -2.68 9.24 -0.44
C ARG A 54 -2.18 9.59 -1.84
N VAL A 55 -2.67 8.88 -2.84
CA VAL A 55 -2.37 9.15 -4.26
C VAL A 55 -3.65 9.61 -4.95
N GLU A 56 -3.61 10.76 -5.61
CA GLU A 56 -4.76 11.27 -6.37
C GLU A 56 -4.68 10.93 -7.87
N GLY A 57 -3.48 10.58 -8.34
CA GLY A 57 -3.22 10.20 -9.72
C GLY A 57 -3.05 8.69 -9.92
N LEU A 58 -2.22 8.34 -10.91
CA LEU A 58 -1.90 6.96 -11.26
C LEU A 58 -0.54 6.56 -10.67
N VAL A 59 -0.42 5.33 -10.19
CA VAL A 59 0.84 4.69 -9.85
C VAL A 59 1.15 3.69 -10.94
N ASN A 60 2.24 3.89 -11.69
CA ASN A 60 2.63 3.05 -12.84
C ASN A 60 1.48 2.86 -13.86
N GLY A 61 0.71 3.92 -14.12
CA GLY A 61 -0.45 3.88 -15.03
C GLY A 61 -1.72 3.24 -14.45
N ILE A 62 -1.68 2.76 -13.21
CA ILE A 62 -2.82 2.11 -12.54
C ILE A 62 -3.41 3.08 -11.51
N ARG A 63 -4.74 3.18 -11.48
CA ARG A 63 -5.43 3.92 -10.42
C ARG A 63 -5.34 3.12 -9.13
N PHE A 64 -4.92 3.76 -8.04
CA PHE A 64 -4.74 3.07 -6.76
C PHE A 64 -6.00 3.18 -5.90
N ASP A 65 -7.04 2.44 -6.27
CA ASP A 65 -8.32 2.37 -5.54
C ASP A 65 -8.84 0.92 -5.41
N LYS A 66 -9.94 0.75 -4.67
CA LYS A 66 -10.54 -0.56 -4.36
C LYS A 66 -11.00 -1.36 -5.58
N ASP A 67 -11.20 -0.72 -6.73
CA ASP A 67 -11.74 -1.34 -7.94
C ASP A 67 -10.61 -1.78 -8.90
N HIS A 68 -9.40 -1.26 -8.72
CA HIS A 68 -8.25 -1.53 -9.59
C HIS A 68 -7.11 -2.31 -8.89
N VAL A 69 -7.05 -2.31 -7.56
CA VAL A 69 -6.03 -3.04 -6.80
C VAL A 69 -6.63 -3.93 -5.71
N MET A 70 -5.92 -5.04 -5.40
CA MET A 70 -6.27 -5.91 -4.28
C MET A 70 -5.67 -5.37 -2.97
N LEU A 71 -6.48 -5.36 -1.91
CA LEU A 71 -6.12 -4.94 -0.57
C LEU A 71 -5.62 -6.14 0.23
N ARG A 72 -4.54 -5.95 1.01
CA ARG A 72 -3.94 -7.03 1.80
C ARG A 72 -4.80 -7.47 2.99
N ASN A 73 -5.56 -6.56 3.57
CA ASN A 73 -6.22 -6.74 4.87
C ASN A 73 -7.75 -6.65 4.75
N SER A 74 -8.30 -6.99 3.58
CA SER A 74 -9.74 -6.96 3.34
C SER A 74 -10.17 -8.23 2.60
N SER A 75 -11.33 -8.76 2.99
CA SER A 75 -11.96 -9.86 2.25
C SER A 75 -12.42 -9.34 0.89
N GLN A 76 -11.94 -9.94 -0.19
CA GLN A 76 -12.29 -9.56 -1.55
C GLN A 76 -12.80 -10.76 -2.34
N GLN A 77 -13.83 -10.54 -3.15
CA GLN A 77 -14.31 -11.55 -4.09
C GLN A 77 -13.53 -11.43 -5.39
N VAL A 78 -12.85 -12.51 -5.77
CA VAL A 78 -12.14 -12.59 -7.04
C VAL A 78 -12.90 -13.53 -7.96
N THR A 79 -13.52 -12.99 -8.99
CA THR A 79 -14.32 -13.76 -9.96
C THR A 79 -13.51 -14.12 -11.19
N GLY A 80 -14.02 -15.06 -12.00
CA GLY A 80 -13.38 -15.54 -13.23
C GLY A 80 -12.35 -16.65 -13.01
N LEU A 81 -11.98 -17.35 -14.08
CA LEU A 81 -11.03 -18.46 -14.05
C LEU A 81 -9.66 -18.00 -13.52
N LYS A 82 -9.02 -18.85 -12.71
CA LYS A 82 -7.67 -18.64 -12.18
C LYS A 82 -6.82 -19.87 -12.47
N THR A 83 -5.64 -19.62 -13.03
CA THR A 83 -4.64 -20.64 -13.28
C THR A 83 -3.43 -20.32 -12.42
N PHE A 84 -2.99 -21.30 -11.63
CA PHE A 84 -1.79 -21.19 -10.80
C PHE A 84 -0.66 -21.96 -11.48
N SER A 85 0.56 -21.43 -11.43
CA SER A 85 1.74 -22.16 -11.91
C SER A 85 1.92 -23.45 -11.14
N THR A 86 2.45 -24.49 -11.78
CA THR A 86 2.82 -25.76 -11.11
C THR A 86 3.88 -25.55 -10.02
N SER A 87 4.67 -24.48 -10.11
CA SER A 87 5.64 -24.07 -9.10
C SER A 87 5.07 -23.20 -7.98
N ALA A 88 3.79 -22.80 -8.06
CA ALA A 88 3.19 -21.92 -7.05
C ALA A 88 2.88 -22.72 -5.78
N LYS A 89 3.42 -22.25 -4.64
CA LYS A 89 2.94 -22.70 -3.34
C LYS A 89 1.64 -21.98 -3.02
N LEU A 90 0.53 -22.71 -3.07
CA LEU A 90 -0.78 -22.18 -2.72
C LEU A 90 -1.11 -22.58 -1.28
N ASP A 91 -1.13 -21.59 -0.38
CA ASP A 91 -1.50 -21.77 1.03
C ASP A 91 -2.99 -21.45 1.19
N ILE A 92 -3.81 -22.48 1.37
CA ILE A 92 -5.27 -22.36 1.50
C ILE A 92 -5.68 -22.81 2.90
N ASN A 93 -6.09 -21.84 3.71
CA ASN A 93 -6.63 -22.12 5.04
C ASN A 93 -7.99 -22.83 4.99
N LYS A 94 -8.86 -22.43 4.05
CA LYS A 94 -10.20 -22.98 3.87
C LYS A 94 -10.55 -23.02 2.39
N LEU A 95 -10.88 -24.21 1.89
CA LEU A 95 -11.33 -24.41 0.53
C LEU A 95 -12.78 -24.92 0.55
N GLN A 96 -13.68 -24.20 -0.12
CA GLN A 96 -15.02 -24.70 -0.41
C GLN A 96 -15.13 -24.95 -1.91
N VAL A 97 -15.29 -26.22 -2.29
CA VAL A 97 -15.53 -26.63 -3.67
C VAL A 97 -17.01 -26.94 -3.83
N ARG A 98 -17.60 -26.48 -4.94
CA ARG A 98 -18.93 -26.90 -5.38
C ARG A 98 -18.78 -27.55 -6.76
N GLY A 99 -19.34 -28.74 -6.94
CA GLY A 99 -19.21 -29.51 -8.18
C GLY A 99 -17.96 -30.37 -8.19
N TYR A 100 -17.15 -30.25 -9.25
CA TYR A 100 -16.04 -31.16 -9.53
C TYR A 100 -14.70 -30.68 -8.95
N PHE A 101 -13.91 -31.62 -8.45
CA PHE A 101 -12.50 -31.46 -8.13
C PHE A 101 -11.72 -32.58 -8.83
N ASN A 102 -10.87 -32.23 -9.80
CA ASN A 102 -10.14 -33.19 -10.64
C ASN A 102 -11.06 -34.33 -11.15
N ASP A 103 -12.15 -33.95 -11.83
CA ASP A 103 -13.17 -34.85 -12.40
C ASP A 103 -14.02 -35.65 -11.38
N ILE A 104 -13.83 -35.45 -10.08
CA ILE A 104 -14.66 -36.05 -9.03
C ILE A 104 -15.76 -35.06 -8.61
N ASN A 105 -17.03 -35.43 -8.73
CA ASN A 105 -18.12 -34.65 -8.15
C ASN A 105 -18.09 -34.78 -6.62
N ILE A 106 -17.69 -33.71 -5.92
CA ILE A 106 -17.53 -33.70 -4.46
C ILE A 106 -18.86 -33.95 -3.73
N THR A 107 -19.99 -33.54 -4.30
CA THR A 107 -21.31 -33.80 -3.69
C THR A 107 -21.65 -35.28 -3.72
N ASP A 108 -21.38 -35.96 -4.84
CA ASP A 108 -21.65 -37.39 -4.97
C ASP A 108 -20.65 -38.20 -4.15
N PHE A 109 -19.38 -37.80 -4.14
CA PHE A 109 -18.34 -38.40 -3.31
C PHE A 109 -18.73 -38.40 -1.82
N TYR A 110 -19.19 -37.25 -1.29
CA TYR A 110 -19.62 -37.16 0.11
C TYR A 110 -20.84 -38.04 0.42
N ARG A 111 -21.82 -38.13 -0.48
CA ARG A 111 -23.01 -38.99 -0.29
C ARG A 111 -22.69 -40.48 -0.35
N GLN A 112 -21.67 -40.86 -1.12
CA GLN A 112 -21.22 -42.25 -1.27
C GLN A 112 -20.22 -42.67 -0.20
N GLN A 113 -19.75 -41.77 0.66
CA GLN A 113 -19.00 -42.16 1.83
C GLN A 113 -19.92 -42.97 2.76
N VAL A 114 -19.64 -44.28 2.86
CA VAL A 114 -20.09 -45.07 4.01
C VAL A 114 -19.35 -44.52 5.22
N ILE A 115 -20.04 -43.71 6.02
CA ILE A 115 -19.51 -43.27 7.30
C ILE A 115 -19.47 -44.54 8.17
N ASN A 116 -18.27 -45.03 8.48
CA ASN A 116 -18.07 -46.04 9.53
C ASN A 116 -18.34 -45.40 10.91
N GLU A 117 -19.50 -44.80 11.10
CA GLU A 117 -20.05 -44.62 12.44
C GLU A 117 -20.77 -45.92 12.77
N GLY A 118 -20.13 -46.72 13.61
CA GLY A 118 -20.62 -48.01 14.04
C GLY A 118 -22.02 -47.90 14.63
N ASN A 119 -23.00 -48.36 13.86
CA ASN A 119 -24.06 -49.30 14.24
C ASN A 119 -25.10 -49.32 13.12
N ILE A 120 -24.97 -50.30 12.23
CA ILE A 120 -26.07 -50.67 11.35
C ILE A 120 -26.74 -51.89 11.98
N THR A 121 -27.93 -51.68 12.54
CA THR A 121 -28.92 -52.75 12.70
C THR A 121 -30.27 -52.19 12.27
N LEU A 122 -30.78 -52.70 11.15
CA LEU A 122 -32.22 -52.84 10.89
C LEU A 122 -32.46 -54.30 10.51
#